data_AF-A0A6C0EYW8-F1
#
_entry.id   AF-A0A6C0EYW8-F1
#
_cell.length_a   1.000
_cell.length_b   1.000
_cell.length_c   1.000
_cell.angle_alpha   90.00
_cell.angle_beta   90.00
_cell.angle_gamma   90.00
#
_symmetry.space_group_name_H-M   'P 1'
#
loop_
_entity.id
_entity.type
_entity.pdbx_description
1 polymer ?
#
loop_
_entity_poly.entity_id
_entity_poly.type
_entity_poly.pdbx_seq_one_letter_code
_entity_poly.pdbx_strand_id
1 'polypeptide(L)'
;MNNYNETELDINEIFNKVISNTYGPSLPNTYPLQFELDSLKELFEFLLEFVTMLCKTFYSNNNGQVNLGGMSPEQFNIINQYMQSIGFTCEFKAVPANSDNINYIYENRYDRITYTSETKLKDLLFAIKCVDILYIIKFNKI
;
A
#
# COMPACT_ATOMS: atom_id res chain seq x y z
N MET A 1 -22.01 -14.02 -20.81
CA MET A 1 -21.96 -12.76 -20.05
C MET A 1 -21.84 -13.15 -18.59
N ASN A 2 -20.66 -12.99 -17.99
CA ASN A 2 -20.53 -13.17 -16.54
C ASN A 2 -21.17 -11.95 -15.90
N ASN A 3 -22.31 -12.14 -15.24
CA ASN A 3 -22.93 -11.12 -14.40
C ASN A 3 -22.03 -10.92 -13.18
N TYR A 4 -21.06 -10.02 -13.30
CA TYR A 4 -20.45 -9.44 -12.11
C TYR A 4 -21.47 -8.47 -11.54
N ASN A 5 -21.98 -8.77 -10.34
CA ASN A 5 -22.74 -7.79 -9.57
C ASN A 5 -21.74 -6.75 -9.08
N GLU A 6 -21.60 -5.65 -9.82
CA GLU A 6 -20.86 -4.47 -9.39
C GLU A 6 -21.53 -3.94 -8.11
N THR A 7 -20.74 -3.80 -7.06
CA THR A 7 -21.19 -3.27 -5.77
C THR A 7 -20.30 -2.09 -5.46
N GLU A 8 -20.90 -0.91 -5.33
CA GLU A 8 -20.21 0.28 -4.84
C GLU A 8 -19.90 0.09 -3.35
N LEU A 9 -18.63 0.23 -2.98
CA LEU A 9 -18.13 -0.03 -1.64
C LEU A 9 -17.14 1.06 -1.24
N ASP A 10 -17.18 1.50 0.01
CA ASP A 10 -16.13 2.35 0.57
C ASP A 10 -14.87 1.53 0.95
N ILE A 11 -13.78 2.22 1.28
CA ILE A 11 -12.51 1.56 1.65
C ILE A 11 -12.64 0.65 2.87
N ASN A 12 -13.49 0.96 3.85
CA ASN A 12 -13.69 0.14 5.03
C ASN A 12 -14.44 -1.14 4.68
N GLU A 13 -15.45 -1.07 3.81
CA GLU A 13 -16.17 -2.23 3.33
C GLU A 13 -15.27 -3.15 2.49
N ILE A 14 -14.47 -2.57 1.59
CA ILE A 14 -13.45 -3.32 0.83
C ILE A 14 -12.47 -3.99 1.80
N PHE A 15 -11.94 -3.23 2.76
CA PHE A 15 -10.98 -3.73 3.74
C PHE A 15 -11.54 -4.91 4.53
N ASN A 16 -12.72 -4.73 5.14
CA ASN A 16 -13.39 -5.77 5.92
C ASN A 16 -13.66 -7.02 5.07
N LYS A 17 -14.06 -6.86 3.81
CA LYS A 17 -14.27 -7.98 2.89
C LYS A 17 -12.97 -8.73 2.61
N VAL A 18 -11.87 -8.03 2.35
CA VAL A 18 -10.56 -8.62 2.06
C VAL A 18 -9.98 -9.38 3.26
N ILE A 19 -10.12 -8.83 4.46
CA ILE A 19 -9.57 -9.47 5.68
C ILE A 19 -10.51 -10.50 6.32
N SER A 20 -11.77 -10.62 5.85
CA SER A 20 -12.76 -11.55 6.43
C SER A 20 -12.42 -13.03 6.23
N ASN A 21 -11.47 -13.34 5.35
CA ASN A 21 -11.01 -14.71 5.13
C ASN A 21 -10.24 -15.23 6.35
N THR A 22 -10.82 -16.22 7.03
CA THR A 22 -10.26 -16.84 8.24
C THR A 22 -8.96 -17.62 8.00
N TYR A 23 -8.62 -17.93 6.74
CA TYR A 23 -7.41 -18.66 6.37
C TYR A 23 -6.24 -17.76 5.97
N GLY A 24 -6.39 -16.43 6.06
CA GLY A 24 -5.37 -15.45 5.67
C GLY A 24 -5.62 -14.81 4.30
N PRO A 25 -4.59 -14.24 3.65
CA PRO A 25 -4.73 -13.58 2.36
C PRO A 25 -5.31 -14.49 1.28
N SER A 26 -6.25 -13.97 0.49
CA SER A 26 -6.80 -14.67 -0.66
C SER A 26 -5.83 -14.66 -1.84
N LEU A 27 -6.05 -15.53 -2.83
CA LEU A 27 -5.24 -15.56 -4.05
C LEU A 27 -5.22 -14.20 -4.77
N PRO A 28 -4.17 -13.90 -5.55
CA PRO A 28 -4.11 -12.65 -6.30
C PRO A 28 -5.36 -12.42 -7.16
N ASN A 29 -5.82 -11.16 -7.20
CA ASN A 29 -7.02 -10.73 -7.94
C ASN A 29 -8.34 -11.43 -7.51
N THR A 30 -8.45 -11.94 -6.28
CA THR A 30 -9.72 -12.48 -5.77
C THR A 30 -10.78 -11.39 -5.60
N TYR A 31 -10.37 -10.17 -5.25
CA TYR A 31 -11.23 -9.00 -5.10
C TYR A 31 -10.81 -7.94 -6.10
N PRO A 32 -11.05 -8.14 -7.41
CA PRO A 32 -10.65 -7.16 -8.40
C PRO A 32 -11.39 -5.85 -8.15
N LEU A 33 -10.64 -4.76 -8.02
CA LEU A 33 -11.18 -3.43 -7.79
C LEU A 33 -11.25 -2.65 -9.10
N GLN A 34 -12.40 -2.01 -9.32
CA GLN A 34 -12.57 -0.98 -10.31
C GLN A 34 -12.69 0.36 -9.58
N PHE A 35 -11.95 1.35 -10.07
CA PHE A 35 -11.80 2.64 -9.41
C PHE A 35 -12.46 3.72 -10.24
N GLU A 36 -13.36 4.47 -9.63
CA GLU A 36 -13.83 5.77 -10.14
C GLU A 36 -12.96 6.86 -9.50
N LEU A 37 -11.68 6.89 -9.89
CA LEU A 37 -10.70 7.86 -9.39
C LEU A 37 -10.32 8.84 -10.49
N ASP A 38 -10.14 10.09 -10.11
CA ASP A 38 -9.82 11.18 -11.04
C ASP A 38 -8.33 11.22 -11.37
N SER A 39 -7.48 10.58 -10.56
CA SER A 39 -6.03 10.64 -10.74
C SER A 39 -5.24 9.42 -10.24
N LEU A 40 -4.02 9.28 -10.79
CA LEU A 40 -3.03 8.32 -10.30
C LEU A 40 -2.59 8.62 -8.86
N LYS A 41 -2.65 9.89 -8.44
CA LYS A 41 -2.38 10.31 -7.06
C LYS A 41 -3.39 9.71 -6.10
N GLU A 42 -4.67 9.82 -6.41
CA GLU A 42 -5.74 9.25 -5.58
C GLU A 42 -5.64 7.73 -5.50
N LEU A 43 -5.28 7.06 -6.60
CA LEU A 43 -5.02 5.62 -6.55
C LEU A 43 -3.87 5.29 -5.59
N PHE A 44 -2.78 6.05 -5.62
CA PHE A 44 -1.67 5.86 -4.70
C PHE A 44 -2.09 6.10 -3.24
N GLU A 45 -2.87 7.16 -2.98
CA GLU A 45 -3.37 7.48 -1.64
C GLU A 45 -4.31 6.40 -1.10
N PHE A 46 -5.22 5.89 -1.93
CA PHE A 46 -6.07 4.75 -1.60
C PHE A 46 -5.24 3.52 -1.20
N LEU A 47 -4.25 3.16 -2.02
CA LEU A 47 -3.39 1.99 -1.74
C LEU A 47 -2.55 2.19 -0.48
N LEU A 48 -2.07 3.42 -0.23
CA LEU A 48 -1.33 3.76 0.98
C LEU A 48 -2.21 3.70 2.23
N GLU A 49 -3.46 4.17 2.14
CA GLU A 49 -4.45 4.05 3.21
C GLU A 49 -4.77 2.59 3.51
N PHE A 50 -5.02 1.79 2.46
CA PHE A 50 -5.31 0.38 2.59
C PHE A 50 -4.17 -0.40 3.27
N VAL A 51 -2.91 -0.15 2.85
CA VAL A 51 -1.74 -0.72 3.52
C VAL A 51 -1.61 -0.25 4.96
N THR A 52 -1.91 1.02 5.24
CA THR A 52 -1.89 1.55 6.60
C THR A 52 -2.92 0.83 7.48
N MET A 53 -4.12 0.57 6.95
CA MET A 53 -5.16 -0.21 7.64
C MET A 53 -4.70 -1.66 7.89
N LEU A 54 -4.08 -2.31 6.90
CA LEU A 54 -3.54 -3.67 7.07
C LEU A 54 -2.46 -3.69 8.18
N CYS A 55 -1.49 -2.79 8.12
CA CYS A 55 -0.42 -2.68 9.12
C CYS A 55 -0.99 -2.43 10.53
N LYS A 56 -2.00 -1.55 10.66
CA LYS A 56 -2.64 -1.30 11.95
C LYS A 56 -3.38 -2.51 12.48
N THR A 57 -4.17 -3.16 11.64
CA THR A 57 -5.00 -4.32 12.03
C THR A 57 -4.15 -5.50 12.49
N PHE A 58 -3.02 -5.77 11.84
CA PHE A 58 -2.20 -6.95 12.15
C PHE A 58 -1.01 -6.67 13.10
N TYR A 59 -0.47 -5.46 13.10
CA TYR A 59 0.84 -5.17 13.71
C TYR A 59 0.89 -3.88 14.53
N SER A 60 -0.26 -3.28 14.89
CA SER A 60 -0.26 -2.18 15.85
C SER A 60 -0.05 -2.68 17.28
N ASN A 61 0.56 -1.82 18.10
CA ASN A 61 0.58 -2.00 19.54
C ASN A 61 -0.76 -1.56 20.17
N ASN A 62 -0.87 -1.69 21.50
CA ASN A 62 -2.06 -1.28 22.25
C ASN A 62 -2.43 0.21 22.14
N ASN A 63 -1.54 1.05 21.58
CA ASN A 63 -1.79 2.47 21.33
C ASN A 63 -2.19 2.75 19.86
N GLY A 64 -2.42 1.70 19.05
CA GLY A 64 -2.75 1.83 17.63
C GLY A 64 -1.57 2.28 16.75
N GLN A 65 -0.33 2.20 17.25
CA GLN A 65 0.87 2.60 16.52
C GLN A 65 1.58 1.37 15.93
N VAL A 66 2.10 1.51 14.72
CA VAL A 66 2.88 0.48 14.03
C VAL A 66 4.35 0.87 14.04
N ASN A 67 5.22 -0.05 14.43
CA ASN A 67 6.67 0.12 14.31
C ASN A 67 7.21 -0.71 13.14
N LEU A 68 7.40 -0.08 11.98
CA LEU A 68 7.97 -0.76 10.80
C LEU A 68 9.37 -1.33 11.06
N GLY A 69 10.15 -0.69 11.94
CA GLY A 69 11.47 -1.16 12.39
C GLY A 69 11.45 -2.51 13.11
N GLY A 70 10.30 -2.88 13.69
CA GLY A 70 10.11 -4.15 14.38
C GLY A 70 9.45 -5.22 13.53
N MET A 71 9.06 -4.92 12.29
CA MET A 71 8.37 -5.88 11.42
C MET A 71 9.37 -6.81 10.73
N SER A 72 9.06 -8.11 10.72
CA SER A 72 9.86 -9.12 10.02
C SER A 72 9.58 -9.12 8.51
N PRO A 73 10.49 -9.65 7.68
CA PRO A 73 10.25 -9.84 6.25
C PRO A 73 8.97 -10.63 5.95
N GLU A 74 8.64 -11.63 6.76
CA GLU A 74 7.42 -12.44 6.63
C GLU A 74 6.16 -11.59 6.88
N GLN A 75 6.21 -10.69 7.86
CA GLN A 75 5.10 -9.77 8.15
C GLN A 75 4.88 -8.78 6.99
N PHE A 76 5.95 -8.23 6.40
CA PHE A 76 5.84 -7.43 5.18
C PHE A 76 5.27 -8.24 4.01
N ASN A 77 5.67 -9.51 3.88
CA ASN A 77 5.14 -10.39 2.84
C ASN A 77 3.64 -10.65 3.02
N ILE A 78 3.15 -10.82 4.26
CA ILE A 78 1.70 -10.97 4.54
C ILE A 78 0.93 -9.72 4.06
N ILE A 79 1.43 -8.52 4.35
CA ILE A 79 0.82 -7.27 3.86
C ILE A 79 0.77 -7.26 2.32
N ASN A 80 1.88 -7.61 1.67
CA ASN A 80 1.95 -7.69 0.22
C ASN A 80 0.96 -8.72 -0.35
N GLN A 81 0.78 -9.88 0.30
CA GLN A 81 -0.19 -10.90 -0.14
C GLN A 81 -1.64 -10.39 -0.06
N TYR A 82 -2.01 -9.64 0.97
CA TYR A 82 -3.33 -8.99 1.03
C TYR A 82 -3.51 -7.96 -0.08
N MET A 83 -2.47 -7.18 -0.39
CA MET A 83 -2.49 -6.26 -1.54
C MET A 83 -2.67 -7.02 -2.85
N GLN A 84 -2.05 -8.19 -2.99
CA GLN A 84 -2.20 -8.99 -4.20
C GLN A 84 -3.64 -9.48 -4.38
N SER A 85 -4.35 -9.76 -3.28
CA SER A 85 -5.77 -10.14 -3.33
C SER A 85 -6.65 -9.07 -4.01
N ILE A 86 -6.27 -7.79 -3.92
CA ILE A 86 -6.95 -6.65 -4.59
C ILE A 86 -6.29 -6.22 -5.91
N GLY A 87 -5.28 -6.95 -6.37
CA GLY A 87 -4.65 -6.76 -7.69
C GLY A 87 -3.41 -5.87 -7.73
N PHE A 88 -2.80 -5.58 -6.57
CA PHE A 88 -1.61 -4.74 -6.47
C PHE A 88 -0.51 -5.41 -5.65
N THR A 89 0.73 -5.00 -5.84
CA THR A 89 1.84 -5.35 -4.94
C THR A 89 2.23 -4.14 -4.11
N CYS A 90 2.65 -4.37 -2.87
CA CYS A 90 3.26 -3.36 -2.01
C CYS A 90 4.69 -3.77 -1.67
N GLU A 91 5.66 -2.96 -2.09
CA GLU A 91 7.07 -3.14 -1.76
C GLU A 91 7.43 -2.23 -0.58
N PHE A 92 8.04 -2.81 0.45
CA PHE A 92 8.71 -2.07 1.53
C PHE A 92 10.22 -2.20 1.36
N LYS A 93 10.89 -1.09 1.09
CA LYS A 93 12.35 -1.04 0.96
C LYS A 93 12.95 -0.22 2.10
N ALA A 94 13.77 -0.86 2.92
CA ALA A 94 14.54 -0.18 3.96
C ALA A 94 15.87 0.37 3.39
N VAL A 95 16.14 1.65 3.60
CA VAL A 95 17.43 2.28 3.30
C VAL A 95 17.91 3.11 4.51
N PRO A 96 19.21 3.42 4.63
CA PRO A 96 19.69 4.32 5.69
C PRO A 96 19.02 5.70 5.61
N ALA A 97 18.59 6.25 6.75
CA ALA A 97 18.00 7.59 6.85
C ALA A 97 19.05 8.71 6.84
N ASN A 98 19.97 8.66 5.88
CA ASN A 98 20.96 9.71 5.63
C ASN A 98 20.36 10.87 4.80
N SER A 99 21.10 11.98 4.70
CA SER A 99 20.67 13.18 3.97
C SER A 99 20.30 12.88 2.53
N ASP A 100 21.10 12.07 1.85
CA ASP A 100 20.97 11.83 0.42
C ASP A 100 19.67 11.08 0.11
N ASN A 101 19.39 10.01 0.86
CA ASN A 101 18.14 9.25 0.72
C ASN A 101 16.93 10.08 1.13
N ILE A 102 17.01 10.87 2.20
CA ILE A 102 15.90 11.72 2.64
C ILE A 102 15.58 12.78 1.59
N ASN A 103 16.60 13.46 1.04
CA ASN A 103 16.42 14.49 0.02
C ASN A 103 15.85 13.90 -1.27
N TYR A 104 16.42 12.79 -1.75
CA TYR A 104 15.91 12.10 -2.94
C TYR A 104 14.43 11.74 -2.78
N ILE A 105 14.05 11.17 -1.64
CA ILE A 105 12.67 10.77 -1.41
C ILE A 105 11.74 11.97 -1.25
N TYR A 106 12.19 13.03 -0.58
CA TYR A 106 11.43 14.26 -0.47
C TYR A 106 11.12 14.87 -1.85
N GLU A 107 12.10 14.91 -2.75
CA GLU A 107 11.92 15.43 -4.11
C GLU A 107 11.04 14.54 -4.99
N ASN A 108 11.08 13.23 -4.76
CA ASN A 108 10.38 12.23 -5.58
C ASN A 108 9.11 11.66 -4.90
N ARG A 109 8.64 12.29 -3.82
CA ARG A 109 7.42 11.85 -3.12
C ARG A 109 6.21 11.99 -4.04
N TYR A 110 5.29 11.03 -3.96
CA TYR A 110 4.12 10.95 -4.85
C TYR A 110 3.33 12.27 -4.95
N ASP A 111 3.22 13.04 -3.87
CA ASP A 111 2.49 14.32 -3.82
C ASP A 111 3.33 15.55 -4.21
N ARG A 112 4.57 15.36 -4.67
CA ARG A 112 5.52 16.44 -5.00
C ARG A 112 6.01 16.43 -6.43
N ILE A 113 5.94 15.29 -7.10
CA ILE A 113 6.32 15.20 -8.51
C ILE A 113 5.27 15.86 -9.40
N THR A 114 5.71 16.30 -10.58
CA THR A 114 4.77 16.69 -11.64
C THR A 114 4.28 15.44 -12.35
N TYR A 115 2.96 15.26 -12.40
CA TYR A 115 2.35 14.16 -13.13
C TYR A 115 2.36 14.45 -14.63
N THR A 116 2.84 13.48 -15.40
CA THR A 116 2.84 13.51 -16.87
C THR A 116 2.09 12.30 -17.40
N SER A 117 1.79 12.26 -18.70
CA SER A 117 1.18 11.09 -19.35
C SER A 117 2.05 9.82 -19.27
N GLU A 118 3.34 9.95 -18.96
CA GLU A 118 4.28 8.84 -18.84
C GLU A 118 4.40 8.32 -17.40
N THR A 119 3.93 9.08 -16.41
CA THR A 119 4.01 8.71 -14.99
C THR A 119 3.19 7.46 -14.72
N LYS A 120 3.80 6.44 -14.12
CA LYS A 120 3.14 5.17 -13.75
C LYS A 120 3.08 5.01 -12.24
N LEU A 121 2.17 4.15 -11.77
CA LEU A 121 2.01 3.86 -10.34
C LEU A 121 3.33 3.45 -9.68
N LYS A 122 4.13 2.62 -10.35
CA LYS A 122 5.43 2.13 -9.87
C LYS A 122 6.52 3.19 -9.72
N ASP A 123 6.32 4.35 -10.34
CA ASP A 123 7.26 5.47 -10.25
C ASP A 123 6.99 6.31 -8.99
N LEU A 124 5.77 6.21 -8.44
CA LEU A 124 5.37 6.89 -7.22
C LEU A 124 5.96 6.20 -5.99
N LEU A 125 6.30 7.01 -4.99
CA LEU A 125 6.80 6.51 -3.72
C LEU A 125 6.36 7.39 -2.56
N PHE A 126 6.31 6.75 -1.40
CA PHE A 126 6.18 7.40 -0.11
C PHE A 126 7.27 6.85 0.80
N ALA A 127 7.71 7.62 1.80
CA ALA A 127 8.56 7.05 2.82
C ALA A 127 8.31 7.61 4.20
N ILE A 128 8.60 6.77 5.19
CA ILE A 128 8.54 7.09 6.61
C ILE A 128 9.92 6.83 7.21
N LYS A 129 10.43 7.81 7.95
CA LYS A 129 11.65 7.66 8.73
C LYS A 129 11.33 6.98 10.06
N CYS A 130 12.01 5.87 10.33
CA CYS A 130 11.99 5.13 11.60
C CYS A 130 13.42 5.10 12.16
N VAL A 131 13.73 6.03 13.07
CA VAL A 131 15.08 6.20 13.65
C VAL A 131 16.12 6.38 12.55
N ASP A 132 17.00 5.40 12.32
CA ASP A 132 18.10 5.46 11.34
C ASP A 132 17.75 4.77 10.01
N ILE A 133 16.51 4.31 9.86
CA ILE A 133 16.02 3.64 8.65
C ILE A 133 14.92 4.49 8.02
N LEU A 134 14.97 4.63 6.69
CA LEU A 134 13.91 5.19 5.87
C LEU A 134 13.21 4.04 5.14
N TYR A 135 11.95 3.81 5.45
CA TYR A 135 11.12 2.80 4.79
C TYR A 135 10.42 3.44 3.61
N ILE A 136 10.78 3.02 2.40
CA ILE A 136 10.18 3.45 1.14
C ILE A 136 9.08 2.45 0.78
N ILE A 137 7.89 2.97 0.50
CA ILE A 137 6.70 2.22 0.10
C ILE A 137 6.41 2.53 -1.36
N LYS A 138 6.26 1.48 -2.16
CA LYS A 138 5.90 1.57 -3.60
C LYS A 138 4.82 0.56 -3.95
N PHE A 139 4.01 0.93 -4.94
CA PHE A 139 2.95 0.07 -5.45
C PHE A 139 3.16 -0.28 -6.92
N ASN A 140 2.69 -1.45 -7.32
CA ASN A 140 2.60 -1.82 -8.73
C ASN A 140 1.32 -2.62 -8.98
N LYS A 141 0.86 -2.62 -10.22
CA LYS A 141 -0.25 -3.48 -10.65
C LYS A 141 0.27 -4.87 -11.04
N ILE A 142 -0.50 -5.91 -10.74
CA ILE A 142 -0.23 -7.31 -11.14
C ILE A 142 -0.66 -7.55 -12.59
#